data_AF-A0A9P1CKZ2-F1
#
_entry.id   AF-A0A9P1CKZ2-F1
#
_cell.length_a   1.000
_cell.length_b   1.000
_cell.length_c   1.000
_cell.angle_alpha   90.00
_cell.angle_beta   90.00
_cell.angle_gamma   90.00
#
_symmetry.space_group_name_H-M   'P 1'
#
loop_
_entity.id
_entity.type
_entity.pdbx_description
1 polymer ?
#
loop_
_entity_poly.entity_id
_entity_poly.type
_entity_poly.pdbx_seq_one_letter_code
_entity_poly.pdbx_strand_id
1 'polypeptide(L)'
;MGNQKFDEFWVKNLNVKVLLRVMPWAAFHFEKCLDIATGELEEERRALLAELLWGPGPPLLEIMLDRFGNYIAQRVIALSSSQEEERLQELLEKVRHKLRQSTNGKRILQAARRKFEV
;
A
#
# COMPACT_ATOMS: atom_id res chain seq x y z
N MET A 1 -16.46 15.73 -18.10
CA MET A 1 -17.38 14.70 -17.57
C MET A 1 -16.54 13.52 -17.12
N GLY A 2 -16.00 13.57 -15.90
CA GLY A 2 -15.12 12.54 -15.35
C GLY A 2 -15.95 11.53 -14.55
N ASN A 3 -16.11 10.34 -15.10
CA ASN A 3 -16.05 9.00 -14.48
C ASN A 3 -16.45 8.77 -13.00
N GLN A 4 -17.40 9.51 -12.45
CA GLN A 4 -17.91 9.29 -11.09
C GLN A 4 -18.44 7.85 -10.85
N LYS A 5 -18.95 7.20 -11.90
CA LYS A 5 -19.39 5.78 -11.85
C LYS A 5 -18.26 4.76 -11.96
N PHE A 6 -17.12 5.14 -12.54
CA PHE A 6 -15.98 4.25 -12.65
C PHE A 6 -15.33 4.10 -11.26
N ASP A 7 -15.09 5.22 -10.59
CA ASP A 7 -14.43 5.25 -9.29
C ASP A 7 -15.22 4.49 -8.20
N GLU A 8 -16.55 4.63 -8.15
CA GLU A 8 -17.40 3.85 -7.23
C GLU A 8 -17.37 2.34 -7.48
N PHE A 9 -17.25 1.90 -8.74
CA PHE A 9 -17.23 0.49 -9.09
C PHE A 9 -15.94 -0.20 -8.63
N TRP A 10 -14.81 0.51 -8.72
CA TRP A 10 -13.52 0.00 -8.28
C TRP A 10 -13.40 -0.05 -6.75
N VAL A 11 -13.99 0.91 -6.04
CA VAL A 11 -14.00 0.92 -4.56
C VAL A 11 -14.86 -0.21 -3.98
N LYS A 12 -15.97 -0.58 -4.64
CA LYS A 12 -16.93 -1.56 -4.09
C LYS A 12 -16.64 -3.03 -4.39
N ASN A 13 -15.78 -3.36 -5.36
CA ASN A 13 -15.64 -4.75 -5.86
C ASN A 13 -14.22 -5.30 -5.94
N LEU A 14 -13.17 -4.58 -5.53
CA LEU A 14 -11.82 -5.08 -5.72
C LEU A 14 -11.16 -5.68 -4.50
N ASN A 15 -11.10 -7.01 -4.57
CA ASN A 15 -10.01 -7.78 -4.00
C ASN A 15 -8.68 -7.19 -4.50
N VAL A 16 -7.95 -6.53 -3.59
CA VAL A 16 -6.70 -5.79 -3.86
C VAL A 16 -5.70 -6.61 -4.68
N LYS A 17 -5.73 -7.96 -4.54
CA LYS A 17 -4.90 -8.90 -5.31
C LYS A 17 -5.16 -8.88 -6.83
N VAL A 18 -6.39 -8.63 -7.27
CA VAL A 18 -6.75 -8.57 -8.70
C VAL A 18 -6.36 -7.22 -9.31
N LEU A 19 -6.54 -6.12 -8.59
CA LEU A 19 -6.22 -4.77 -9.07
C LEU A 19 -4.75 -4.65 -9.47
N LEU A 20 -3.86 -5.11 -8.58
CA LEU A 20 -2.41 -5.01 -8.75
C LEU A 20 -1.85 -5.93 -9.82
N ARG A 21 -2.52 -7.06 -10.05
CA ARG A 21 -2.11 -8.03 -11.05
C ARG A 21 -2.55 -7.65 -12.47
N VAL A 22 -3.63 -6.90 -12.62
CA VAL A 22 -4.26 -6.64 -13.92
C VAL A 22 -3.88 -5.29 -14.52
N MET A 23 -3.48 -4.29 -13.72
CA MET A 23 -3.16 -2.97 -14.26
C MET A 23 -1.81 -2.40 -13.79
N PRO A 24 -0.87 -2.11 -14.70
CA PRO A 24 0.34 -1.32 -14.39
C PRO A 24 0.01 0.06 -13.81
N TRP A 25 -1.19 0.57 -14.12
CA TRP A 25 -1.72 1.86 -13.69
C TRP A 25 -2.44 1.77 -12.34
N ALA A 26 -2.65 0.56 -11.80
CA ALA A 26 -3.26 0.38 -10.49
C ALA A 26 -2.47 1.08 -9.41
N ALA A 27 -1.13 1.01 -9.43
CA ALA A 27 -0.30 1.73 -8.46
C ALA A 27 -0.49 3.25 -8.54
N PHE A 28 -0.61 3.81 -9.76
CA PHE A 28 -0.86 5.24 -9.97
C PHE A 28 -2.26 5.67 -9.49
N HIS A 29 -3.29 4.87 -9.77
CA HIS A 29 -4.63 5.14 -9.29
C HIS A 29 -4.73 4.91 -7.78
N PHE A 30 -4.01 3.93 -7.22
CA PHE A 30 -3.95 3.66 -5.79
C PHE A 30 -3.24 4.76 -5.01
N GLU A 31 -2.11 5.27 -5.54
CA GLU A 31 -1.47 6.48 -5.02
C GLU A 31 -2.43 7.66 -5.03
N LYS A 32 -3.12 7.90 -6.15
CA LYS A 32 -4.13 8.97 -6.22
C LYS A 32 -5.31 8.75 -5.29
N CYS A 33 -5.79 7.52 -5.11
CA CYS A 33 -6.86 7.20 -4.17
C CYS A 33 -6.40 7.50 -2.74
N LEU A 34 -5.17 7.14 -2.37
CA LEU A 34 -4.61 7.43 -1.05
C LEU A 34 -4.37 8.94 -0.82
N ASP A 35 -4.03 9.68 -1.88
CA ASP A 35 -3.82 11.14 -1.83
C ASP A 35 -5.13 11.92 -1.73
N ILE A 36 -6.17 11.45 -2.43
CA ILE A 36 -7.49 12.07 -2.46
C ILE A 36 -8.29 11.70 -1.21
N ALA A 37 -7.98 10.57 -0.57
CA ALA A 37 -8.68 10.11 0.63
C ALA A 37 -8.30 10.86 1.91
N THR A 38 -7.93 12.13 1.79
CA THR A 38 -7.84 13.08 2.92
C THR A 38 -9.16 13.85 3.01
N GLY A 39 -9.93 13.66 4.08
CA GLY A 39 -11.23 14.33 4.27
C GLY A 39 -12.40 13.35 4.36
N GLU A 40 -13.37 13.44 3.44
CA GLU A 40 -14.61 12.65 3.46
C GLU A 40 -14.40 11.13 3.30
N LEU A 41 -13.25 10.71 2.78
CA LEU A 41 -12.93 9.30 2.49
C LEU A 41 -11.91 8.70 3.48
N GLU A 42 -11.72 9.33 4.63
CA GLU A 42 -10.76 8.89 5.65
C GLU A 42 -11.10 7.50 6.20
N GLU A 43 -12.39 7.15 6.28
CA GLU A 43 -12.84 5.84 6.74
C GLU A 43 -12.54 4.73 5.72
N GLU A 44 -12.76 4.99 4.42
CA GLU A 44 -12.39 4.08 3.34
C GLU A 44 -10.88 3.88 3.27
N ARG A 45 -10.10 4.96 3.47
CA ARG A 45 -8.63 4.88 3.59
C ARG A 45 -8.23 3.94 4.72
N ARG A 46 -8.83 4.12 5.89
CA ARG A 46 -8.54 3.30 7.09
C ARG A 46 -8.93 1.84 6.87
N ALA A 47 -10.08 1.59 6.25
CA ALA A 47 -10.52 0.22 5.92
C ALA A 47 -9.57 -0.47 4.95
N LEU A 48 -9.11 0.24 3.91
CA LEU A 48 -8.17 -0.27 2.93
C LEU A 48 -6.78 -0.56 3.54
N LEU A 49 -6.27 0.35 4.37
CA LEU A 49 -5.02 0.12 5.11
C LEU A 49 -5.18 -1.07 6.06
N ALA A 50 -6.35 -1.21 6.69
CA ALA A 50 -6.59 -2.31 7.59
C ALA A 50 -6.56 -3.67 6.86
N GLU A 51 -7.18 -3.76 5.69
CA GLU A 51 -7.15 -4.97 4.86
C GLU A 51 -5.72 -5.29 4.39
N LEU A 52 -4.94 -4.28 4.00
CA LEU A 52 -3.54 -4.46 3.57
C LEU A 52 -2.63 -5.01 4.68
N LEU A 53 -2.82 -4.55 5.92
CA LEU A 53 -1.93 -4.83 7.06
C LEU A 53 -2.33 -6.06 7.87
N TRP A 54 -3.63 -6.29 8.03
CA TRP A 54 -4.20 -7.35 8.86
C TRP A 54 -5.00 -8.40 8.09
N GLY A 55 -5.12 -8.28 6.76
CA GLY A 55 -5.76 -9.29 5.92
C GLY A 55 -5.09 -10.68 6.00
N PRO A 56 -5.81 -11.74 5.59
CA PRO A 56 -5.32 -13.12 5.64
C PRO A 56 -4.13 -13.31 4.70
N GLY A 57 -2.94 -13.52 5.28
CA GLY A 57 -1.67 -13.43 4.55
C GLY A 57 -1.49 -11.99 4.06
N PRO A 58 -0.93 -11.08 4.90
CA PRO A 58 -1.03 -9.65 4.71
C PRO A 58 -0.68 -9.26 3.27
N PRO A 59 -1.66 -8.78 2.47
CA PRO A 59 -1.46 -8.51 1.05
C PRO A 59 -0.24 -7.61 0.81
N LEU A 60 0.04 -6.71 1.75
CA LEU A 60 1.21 -5.84 1.71
C LEU A 60 2.55 -6.59 1.60
N LEU A 61 2.69 -7.79 2.16
CA LEU A 61 3.92 -8.59 2.02
C LEU A 61 4.15 -9.03 0.58
N GLU A 62 3.09 -9.44 -0.12
CA GLU A 62 3.15 -9.80 -1.54
C GLU A 62 3.45 -8.55 -2.38
N ILE A 63 2.81 -7.43 -2.06
CA ILE A 63 3.00 -6.13 -2.73
C ILE A 63 4.44 -5.64 -2.58
N MET A 64 5.03 -5.75 -1.38
CA MET A 64 6.42 -5.34 -1.13
C MET A 64 7.45 -6.14 -1.95
N LEU A 65 7.10 -7.37 -2.33
CA LEU A 65 7.96 -8.25 -3.13
C LEU A 65 7.65 -8.17 -4.64
N ASP A 66 6.56 -7.52 -5.02
CA ASP A 66 6.18 -7.34 -6.42
C ASP A 66 7.07 -6.31 -7.14
N ARG A 67 7.24 -6.49 -8.44
CA ARG A 67 8.09 -5.64 -9.29
C ARG A 67 7.57 -4.19 -9.42
N PHE A 68 6.29 -3.95 -9.17
CA PHE A 68 5.66 -2.62 -9.20
C PHE A 68 5.06 -2.20 -7.85
N GLY A 69 4.84 -3.15 -6.93
CA GLY A 69 4.25 -2.86 -5.62
C GLY A 69 5.11 -1.98 -4.70
N ASN A 70 6.36 -1.68 -5.07
CA ASN A 70 7.23 -0.78 -4.30
C ASN A 70 6.67 0.64 -4.14
N TYR A 71 5.88 1.12 -5.09
CA TYR A 71 5.25 2.44 -5.05
C TYR A 71 4.16 2.48 -3.98
N ILE A 72 3.30 1.46 -3.99
CA ILE A 72 2.23 1.27 -3.01
C ILE A 72 2.80 1.08 -1.62
N ALA A 73 3.82 0.22 -1.47
CA ALA A 73 4.47 0.00 -0.18
C ALA A 73 5.07 1.30 0.39
N GLN A 74 5.74 2.12 -0.44
CA GLN A 74 6.27 3.42 -0.01
C GLN A 74 5.14 4.38 0.40
N ARG A 75 4.02 4.40 -0.33
CA ARG A 75 2.89 5.28 -0.01
C ARG A 75 2.18 4.86 1.28
N VAL A 76 1.96 3.56 1.47
CA VAL A 76 1.39 3.00 2.71
C VAL A 76 2.28 3.37 3.90
N ILE A 77 3.61 3.24 3.78
CA ILE A 77 4.56 3.67 4.82
C ILE A 77 4.48 5.18 5.07
N ALA A 78 4.36 6.00 4.03
CA ALA A 78 4.32 7.46 4.19
C ALA A 78 3.05 7.91 4.94
N LEU A 79 1.91 7.27 4.65
CA LEU A 79 0.58 7.64 5.14
C LEU A 79 0.12 6.90 6.40
N SER A 80 0.93 5.95 6.89
CA SER A 80 0.61 5.21 8.10
C SER A 80 0.58 6.14 9.31
N SER A 81 -0.38 5.87 10.19
CA SER A 81 -0.51 6.40 11.54
C SER A 81 0.26 5.54 12.54
N SER A 82 0.56 6.07 13.73
CA SER A 82 1.37 5.37 14.75
C SER A 82 0.91 3.95 15.08
N GLN A 83 -0.40 3.65 15.00
CA GLN A 83 -0.94 2.30 15.20
C GLN A 83 -0.55 1.32 14.07
N GLU A 84 -0.50 1.81 12.84
CA GLU A 84 -0.17 1.02 11.66
C GLU A 84 1.34 0.83 11.51
N GLU A 85 2.14 1.74 12.05
CA GLU A 85 3.61 1.69 12.00
C GLU A 85 4.19 0.45 12.67
N GLU A 86 3.68 0.08 13.86
CA GLU A 86 4.12 -1.12 14.57
C GLU A 86 3.92 -2.36 13.69
N ARG A 87 2.72 -2.48 13.09
CA ARG A 87 2.41 -3.59 12.19
C ARG A 87 3.28 -3.56 10.92
N LEU A 88 3.51 -2.38 10.34
CA LEU A 88 4.39 -2.23 9.18
C LEU A 88 5.82 -2.67 9.48
N GLN A 89 6.35 -2.34 10.64
CA GLN A 89 7.68 -2.75 11.08
C GLN A 89 7.79 -4.28 11.19
N GLU A 90 6.79 -4.95 11.77
CA GLU A 90 6.74 -6.41 11.80
C GLU A 90 6.74 -7.04 10.41
N LEU A 91 5.93 -6.51 9.49
CA LEU A 91 5.84 -7.01 8.12
C LEU A 91 7.15 -6.79 7.36
N LEU A 92 7.74 -5.61 7.50
CA LEU A 92 9.02 -5.27 6.88
C LEU A 92 10.14 -6.19 7.37
N GLU A 93 10.21 -6.51 8.67
CA GLU A 93 11.24 -7.40 9.19
C GLU A 93 11.12 -8.82 8.61
N LYS A 94 9.89 -9.33 8.43
CA LYS A 94 9.63 -10.64 7.81
C LYS A 94 10.18 -10.77 6.38
N VAL A 95 10.15 -9.68 5.60
CA VAL A 95 10.64 -9.68 4.20
C VAL A 95 11.96 -8.94 4.01
N ARG A 96 12.57 -8.43 5.08
CA ARG A 96 13.76 -7.55 5.03
C ARG A 96 14.91 -8.14 4.23
N HIS A 97 15.19 -9.43 4.41
CA HIS A 97 16.26 -10.11 3.68
C HIS A 97 16.02 -10.07 2.16
N LYS A 98 14.79 -10.32 1.72
CA LYS A 98 14.40 -10.26 0.30
C LYS A 98 14.43 -8.82 -0.22
N LEU A 99 13.97 -7.86 0.58
CA LEU A 99 13.99 -6.44 0.20
C LEU A 99 15.42 -5.90 0.00
N ARG A 100 16.39 -6.32 0.83
CA ARG A 100 17.80 -5.93 0.68
C ARG A 100 18.43 -6.41 -0.62
N GLN A 101 17.98 -7.57 -1.11
CA GLN A 101 18.47 -8.18 -2.35
C GLN A 101 17.79 -7.60 -3.60
N SER A 102 16.66 -6.91 -3.45
CA SER A 102 15.91 -6.29 -4.56
C SER A 102 16.25 -4.81 -4.72
N THR A 103 16.47 -4.38 -5.98
CA THR A 103 16.66 -2.96 -6.31
C THR A 103 15.50 -2.09 -5.83
N ASN A 104 14.26 -2.57 -5.99
CA ASN A 104 13.05 -1.86 -5.56
C ASN A 104 12.85 -1.97 -4.04
N GLY A 105 13.22 -3.09 -3.44
CA GLY A 105 13.11 -3.29 -1.99
C GLY A 105 13.98 -2.33 -1.17
N LYS A 106 15.15 -1.94 -1.68
CA LYS A 106 15.99 -0.90 -1.05
C LYS A 106 15.26 0.44 -0.90
N ARG A 107 14.39 0.81 -1.85
CA ARG A 107 13.59 2.05 -1.80
C ARG A 107 12.50 1.98 -0.72
N ILE A 108 11.87 0.81 -0.58
CA ILE A 108 10.90 0.55 0.51
C ILE A 108 11.59 0.69 1.88
N LEU A 109 12.76 0.07 2.04
CA LEU A 109 13.54 0.19 3.28
C LEU A 109 13.98 1.63 3.57
N GLN A 110 14.31 2.41 2.54
CA GLN A 110 14.63 3.83 2.69
C GLN A 110 13.42 4.65 3.15
N ALA A 111 12.23 4.38 2.60
CA ALA A 111 10.99 5.03 3.04
C ALA A 111 10.66 4.68 4.49
N ALA A 112 10.76 3.39 4.86
CA ALA A 112 10.58 2.93 6.23
C ALA A 112 11.53 3.64 7.21
N ARG A 113 12.81 3.72 6.86
CA ARG A 113 13.81 4.41 7.69
C ARG A 113 13.51 5.90 7.90
N ARG A 114 13.01 6.58 6.86
CA ARG A 114 12.63 8.00 6.95
C ARG A 114 11.41 8.22 7.82
N LYS A 115 10.47 7.28 7.84
CA LYS A 115 9.21 7.40 8.58
C LYS A 115 9.36 7.03 10.05
N PHE A 116 10.01 5.91 10.34
CA PHE A 116 10.04 5.34 11.69
C PHE A 116 11.16 5.86 12.59
N GLU A 117 11.93 6.87 12.15
CA GLU A 117 13.11 7.44 12.84
C GLU A 117 13.84 6.47 13.77
N VAL A 118 14.70 5.64 13.18
CA VAL A 118 15.75 4.89 13.90
C VAL A 118 17.11 5.14 13.26
#